data_AF-A0A1Y2IBS8-F1
#
_entry.id   AF-A0A1Y2IBS8-F1
#
_cell.length_a   1.000
_cell.length_b   1.000
_cell.length_c   1.000
_cell.angle_alpha   90.00
_cell.angle_beta   90.00
_cell.angle_gamma   90.00
#
_symmetry.space_group_name_H-M   'P 1'
#
loop_
_entity.id
_entity.type
_entity.pdbx_description
1 polymer ?
#
loop_
_entity_poly.entity_id
_entity_poly.type
_entity_poly.pdbx_seq_one_letter_code
_entity_poly.pdbx_strand_id
1 'polypeptide(L)'
;MVRPISARLAQAVRPRRLPQSNPRLRQQQRFASSTPTSEEMQKKAQDVFASVQKGLGQAFEAGKKFLGPVGEKAGNLLGAYREPLQYNFAVFREVLKQVYVAERLQPPPLSAFASVYSTLWSRARNPQYWRELARSGDLTKVGIYALEAYGIFKIGEIIGRRSLVGYNIQ
;
A
#
# COMPACT_ATOMS: atom_id res chain seq x y z
N MET A 1 44.09 65.79 -11.28
CA MET A 1 43.71 65.98 -12.70
C MET A 1 42.67 64.91 -13.04
N VAL A 2 41.38 65.28 -13.05
CA VAL A 2 40.54 65.52 -14.24
C VAL A 2 40.20 64.22 -15.01
N ARG A 3 38.88 63.94 -15.04
CA ARG A 3 38.12 62.87 -15.73
C ARG A 3 38.28 62.91 -17.27
N PRO A 4 37.47 62.18 -18.09
CA PRO A 4 36.92 60.80 -18.07
C PRO A 4 37.29 60.09 -19.40
N ILE A 5 36.75 58.90 -19.69
CA ILE A 5 36.09 58.60 -20.99
C ILE A 5 35.29 57.30 -20.84
N SER A 6 33.98 57.45 -20.97
CA SER A 6 33.01 56.38 -21.13
C SER A 6 33.06 55.90 -22.58
N ALA A 7 33.34 54.62 -22.82
CA ALA A 7 33.04 53.96 -24.08
C ALA A 7 31.90 52.96 -23.85
N ARG A 8 30.72 53.35 -24.35
CA ARG A 8 29.56 52.47 -24.50
C ARG A 8 29.90 51.40 -25.53
N LEU A 9 29.71 50.13 -25.17
CA LEU A 9 29.40 49.10 -26.15
C LEU A 9 28.10 48.43 -25.70
N ALA A 10 27.03 48.84 -26.37
CA ALA A 10 25.71 48.27 -26.27
C ALA A 10 25.79 46.78 -26.64
N GLN A 11 25.56 45.90 -25.66
CA GLN A 11 25.41 44.48 -25.92
C GLN A 11 23.93 44.21 -26.20
N ALA A 12 23.64 43.96 -27.48
CA ALA A 12 22.30 43.66 -27.97
C ALA A 12 21.77 42.36 -27.34
N VAL A 13 20.62 42.46 -26.70
CA VAL A 13 19.80 41.33 -26.24
C VAL A 13 19.31 40.57 -27.48
N ARG A 14 19.87 39.40 -27.76
CA ARG A 14 19.33 38.45 -28.74
C ARG A 14 18.28 37.57 -28.06
N PRO A 15 17.02 37.51 -28.52
CA PRO A 15 16.10 36.49 -28.06
C PRO A 15 16.53 35.13 -28.63
N ARG A 16 16.85 34.19 -27.74
CA ARG A 16 17.13 32.79 -28.08
C ARG A 16 15.81 32.12 -28.49
N ARG A 17 15.64 31.87 -29.79
CA ARG A 17 14.55 31.03 -30.30
C ARG A 17 14.75 29.59 -29.81
N LEU A 18 13.77 29.08 -29.06
CA LEU A 18 13.67 27.68 -28.70
C LEU A 18 13.23 26.88 -29.94
N PRO A 19 13.86 25.72 -30.25
CA PRO A 19 13.34 24.83 -31.28
C PRO A 19 12.02 24.22 -30.80
N GLN A 20 10.95 24.45 -31.57
CA GLN A 20 9.67 23.76 -31.44
C GLN A 20 9.90 22.26 -31.66
N SER A 21 9.89 21.47 -30.59
CA SER A 21 9.77 20.03 -30.67
C SER A 21 8.33 19.67 -31.02
N ASN A 22 8.14 19.19 -32.24
CA ASN A 22 6.92 18.62 -32.78
C ASN A 22 6.34 17.54 -31.84
N PRO A 23 5.07 17.60 -31.39
CA PRO A 23 4.46 16.50 -30.65
C PRO A 23 4.03 15.42 -31.65
N ARG A 24 4.97 14.54 -32.02
CA ARG A 24 4.60 13.29 -32.70
C ARG A 24 3.93 12.35 -31.70
N LEU A 25 2.61 12.34 -31.75
CA LEU A 25 1.72 11.18 -31.61
C LEU A 25 2.32 10.02 -30.80
N ARG A 26 2.36 10.16 -29.48
CA ARG A 26 2.38 9.00 -28.58
C ARG A 26 0.95 8.55 -28.41
N GLN A 27 0.58 7.61 -29.27
CA GLN A 27 -0.65 6.85 -29.20
C GLN A 27 -0.74 6.21 -27.81
N GLN A 28 -1.52 6.84 -26.93
CA GLN A 28 -2.00 6.18 -25.73
C GLN A 28 -2.75 4.94 -26.20
N GLN A 29 -2.24 3.76 -25.85
CA GLN A 29 -3.04 2.54 -25.85
C GLN A 29 -4.18 2.78 -24.87
N ARG A 30 -5.30 3.27 -25.41
CA ARG A 30 -6.60 3.21 -24.76
C ARG A 30 -6.94 1.73 -24.68
N PHE A 31 -6.76 1.15 -23.50
CA PHE A 31 -7.57 0.00 -23.12
C PHE A 31 -9.02 0.40 -23.34
N ALA A 32 -9.78 -0.48 -23.98
CA ALA A 32 -11.17 -0.24 -24.35
C ALA A 32 -12.00 0.08 -23.11
N SER A 33 -12.15 1.37 -22.79
CA SER A 33 -13.21 1.87 -21.94
C SER A 33 -14.44 1.98 -22.84
N SER A 34 -15.28 0.96 -22.84
CA SER A 34 -16.71 1.21 -22.98
C SER A 34 -17.05 2.22 -21.89
N THR A 35 -17.30 3.46 -22.27
CA THR A 35 -17.94 4.46 -21.41
C THR A 35 -19.40 4.05 -21.26
N PRO A 36 -19.86 3.48 -20.14
CA PRO A 36 -21.18 3.84 -19.70
C PRO A 36 -21.10 5.32 -19.34
N THR A 37 -22.08 6.07 -19.82
CA THR A 37 -22.31 7.48 -19.54
C THR A 37 -22.02 7.73 -18.05
N SER A 38 -21.31 8.81 -17.71
CA SER A 38 -21.04 9.19 -16.31
C SER A 38 -22.32 9.24 -15.46
N GLU A 39 -23.48 9.44 -16.10
CA GLU A 39 -24.81 9.34 -15.53
C GLU A 39 -25.25 7.91 -15.17
N GLU A 40 -24.90 6.88 -15.95
CA GLU A 40 -25.25 5.47 -15.67
C GLU A 40 -24.38 4.87 -14.57
N MET A 41 -23.12 5.28 -14.49
CA MET A 41 -22.21 4.86 -13.44
C MET A 41 -22.55 5.55 -12.10
N GLN A 42 -22.99 6.82 -12.15
CA GLN A 42 -23.56 7.50 -10.99
C GLN A 42 -24.90 6.91 -10.57
N LYS A 43 -25.78 6.53 -11.51
CA LYS A 43 -27.04 5.83 -11.19
C LYS A 43 -26.79 4.45 -10.57
N LYS A 44 -25.84 3.66 -11.09
CA LYS A 44 -25.46 2.38 -10.48
C LYS A 44 -24.74 2.54 -9.14
N ALA A 45 -23.89 3.56 -9.01
CA ALA A 45 -23.29 3.89 -7.71
C ALA A 45 -24.37 4.35 -6.72
N GLN A 46 -25.36 5.14 -7.14
CA GLN A 46 -26.48 5.58 -6.32
C GLN A 46 -27.45 4.44 -6.00
N ASP A 47 -27.69 3.49 -6.90
CA ASP A 47 -28.52 2.31 -6.65
C ASP A 47 -27.82 1.29 -5.74
N VAL A 48 -26.50 1.13 -5.89
CA VAL A 48 -25.67 0.35 -4.95
C VAL A 48 -25.59 1.06 -3.61
N PHE A 49 -25.42 2.38 -3.60
CA PHE A 49 -25.42 3.15 -2.35
C PHE A 49 -26.79 3.13 -1.69
N ALA A 50 -27.89 3.23 -2.44
CA ALA A 50 -29.26 3.18 -1.92
C ALA A 50 -29.65 1.78 -1.45
N SER A 51 -29.19 0.72 -2.12
CA SER A 51 -29.39 -0.67 -1.67
C SER A 51 -28.52 -1.02 -0.46
N VAL A 52 -27.27 -0.55 -0.42
CA VAL A 52 -26.38 -0.64 0.75
C VAL A 52 -26.92 0.21 1.89
N GLN A 53 -27.50 1.37 1.64
CA GLN A 53 -28.09 2.25 2.65
C GLN A 53 -29.44 1.72 3.16
N LYS A 54 -30.25 1.09 2.30
CA LYS A 54 -31.45 0.33 2.73
C LYS A 54 -31.06 -0.92 3.52
N GLY A 55 -30.03 -1.65 3.10
CA GLY A 55 -29.50 -2.83 3.80
C GLY A 55 -28.82 -2.48 5.12
N LEU A 56 -28.08 -1.39 5.17
CA LEU A 56 -27.53 -0.81 6.41
C LEU A 56 -28.64 -0.30 7.31
N GLY A 57 -29.66 0.38 6.77
CA GLY A 57 -30.81 0.83 7.55
C GLY A 57 -31.52 -0.33 8.20
N GLN A 58 -31.80 -1.40 7.45
CA GLN A 58 -32.45 -2.61 7.96
C GLN A 58 -31.56 -3.40 8.93
N ALA A 59 -30.25 -3.53 8.65
CA ALA A 59 -29.30 -4.21 9.53
C ALA A 59 -29.02 -3.40 10.81
N PHE A 60 -29.03 -2.07 10.72
CA PHE A 60 -28.87 -1.17 11.86
C PHE A 60 -30.14 -1.10 12.69
N GLU A 61 -31.33 -1.19 12.09
CA GLU A 61 -32.59 -1.34 12.82
C GLU A 61 -32.75 -2.73 13.44
N ALA A 62 -32.38 -3.80 12.74
CA ALA A 62 -32.37 -5.16 13.30
C ALA A 62 -31.31 -5.28 14.42
N GLY A 63 -30.14 -4.68 14.21
CA GLY A 63 -29.08 -4.55 15.21
C GLY A 63 -29.52 -3.70 16.40
N LYS A 64 -30.23 -2.59 16.20
CA LYS A 64 -30.81 -1.79 17.29
C LYS A 64 -31.92 -2.52 18.03
N LYS A 65 -32.72 -3.36 17.37
CA LYS A 65 -33.77 -4.15 18.02
C LYS A 65 -33.21 -5.29 18.85
N PHE A 66 -32.16 -5.97 18.36
CA PHE A 66 -31.48 -7.05 19.09
C PHE A 66 -30.51 -6.56 20.15
N LEU A 67 -29.91 -5.39 19.94
CA LEU A 67 -28.88 -4.81 20.79
C LEU A 67 -29.39 -3.57 21.55
N GLY A 68 -30.69 -3.29 21.58
CA GLY A 68 -31.26 -2.01 22.01
C GLY A 68 -30.81 -1.54 23.39
N PRO A 69 -31.29 -2.13 24.50
CA PRO A 69 -31.01 -1.59 25.83
C PRO A 69 -29.56 -1.84 26.31
N VAL A 70 -28.88 -2.87 25.80
CA VAL A 70 -27.50 -3.21 26.17
C VAL A 70 -26.49 -2.44 25.31
N GLY A 71 -26.76 -2.30 24.02
CA GLY A 71 -25.97 -1.55 23.06
C GLY A 71 -26.11 -0.04 23.20
N GLU A 72 -27.25 0.49 23.65
CA GLU A 72 -27.40 1.92 23.98
C GLU A 72 -26.66 2.28 25.28
N LYS A 73 -26.69 1.41 26.30
CA LYS A 73 -25.91 1.60 27.54
C LYS A 73 -24.41 1.42 27.30
N ALA A 74 -24.02 0.40 26.56
CA ALA A 74 -22.63 0.23 26.11
C ALA A 74 -22.21 1.36 25.17
N GLY A 75 -23.11 1.87 24.31
CA GLY A 75 -22.86 2.98 23.40
C GLY A 75 -22.73 4.34 24.08
N ASN A 76 -23.50 4.60 25.15
CA ASN A 76 -23.34 5.80 25.98
C ASN A 76 -22.09 5.73 26.88
N LEU A 77 -21.76 4.56 27.42
CA LEU A 77 -20.50 4.35 28.17
C LEU A 77 -19.27 4.41 27.25
N LEU A 78 -19.31 3.71 26.12
CA LEU A 78 -18.26 3.75 25.10
C LEU A 78 -18.24 5.09 24.35
N GLY A 79 -19.31 5.89 24.38
CA GLY A 79 -19.35 7.22 23.77
C GLY A 79 -18.29 8.14 24.36
N ALA A 80 -18.09 8.09 25.68
CA ALA A 80 -17.03 8.80 26.37
C ALA A 80 -15.63 8.20 26.12
N TYR A 81 -15.52 6.88 25.92
CA TYR A 81 -14.24 6.20 25.63
C TYR A 81 -13.89 6.11 24.14
N ARG A 82 -14.80 6.47 23.25
CA ARG A 82 -14.59 6.42 21.80
C ARG A 82 -13.60 7.47 21.35
N GLU A 83 -13.65 8.67 21.91
CA GLU A 83 -12.65 9.72 21.63
C GLU A 83 -11.22 9.30 22.01
N PRO A 84 -10.93 8.85 23.25
CA PRO A 84 -9.57 8.45 23.60
C PRO A 84 -9.11 7.22 22.82
N LEU A 85 -9.99 6.26 22.51
CA LEU A 85 -9.63 5.13 21.66
C LEU A 85 -9.28 5.58 20.23
N GLN A 86 -10.09 6.44 19.63
CA GLN A 86 -9.82 6.97 18.28
C GLN A 86 -8.50 7.75 18.24
N TYR A 87 -8.23 8.57 19.26
CA TYR A 87 -6.97 9.26 19.40
C TYR A 87 -5.78 8.28 19.52
N ASN A 88 -5.89 7.28 20.40
CA ASN A 88 -4.84 6.27 20.59
C ASN A 88 -4.59 5.45 19.32
N PHE A 89 -5.65 5.09 18.58
CA PHE A 89 -5.51 4.45 17.27
C PHE A 89 -4.84 5.36 16.23
N ALA A 90 -5.16 6.66 16.24
CA ALA A 90 -4.53 7.61 15.33
C ALA A 90 -3.04 7.75 15.64
N VAL A 91 -2.65 7.90 16.91
CA VAL A 91 -1.25 7.92 17.35
C VAL A 91 -0.54 6.62 16.99
N PHE A 92 -1.15 5.48 17.31
CA PHE A 92 -0.62 4.15 16.97
C PHE A 92 -0.39 4.00 15.46
N ARG A 93 -1.32 4.48 14.63
CA ARG A 93 -1.17 4.49 13.18
C ARG A 93 0.03 5.31 12.73
N GLU A 94 0.25 6.50 13.30
CA GLU A 94 1.42 7.32 12.94
C GLU A 94 2.74 6.66 13.39
N VAL A 95 2.75 6.05 14.58
CA VAL A 95 3.91 5.25 15.05
C VAL A 95 4.19 4.09 14.08
N LEU A 96 3.17 3.36 13.65
CA LEU A 96 3.33 2.28 12.67
C LEU A 96 3.91 2.78 11.34
N LYS A 97 3.54 3.97 10.86
CA LYS A 97 4.14 4.55 9.64
C LYS A 97 5.62 4.86 9.82
N GLN A 98 5.99 5.41 10.98
CA GLN A 98 7.39 5.70 11.28
C GLN A 98 8.20 4.41 11.31
N VAL A 99 7.70 3.38 11.99
CA VAL A 99 8.32 2.05 12.03
C VAL A 99 8.41 1.45 10.63
N TYR A 100 7.37 1.56 9.79
CA TYR A 100 7.39 1.05 8.42
C TYR A 100 8.55 1.61 7.59
N VAL A 101 8.79 2.92 7.68
CA VAL A 101 9.87 3.60 6.96
C VAL A 101 11.23 3.30 7.62
N ALA A 102 11.30 3.34 8.94
CA ALA A 102 12.53 3.11 9.70
C ALA A 102 13.06 1.67 9.52
N GLU A 103 12.17 0.68 9.65
CA GLU A 103 12.46 -0.76 9.54
C GLU A 103 12.51 -1.26 8.10
N ARG A 104 12.43 -0.36 7.11
CA ARG A 104 12.50 -0.70 5.68
C ARG A 104 11.52 -1.81 5.29
N LEU A 105 10.31 -1.80 5.86
CA LEU A 105 9.22 -2.71 5.49
C LEU A 105 8.67 -2.45 4.07
N GLN A 106 9.20 -1.43 3.39
CA GLN A 106 8.97 -1.22 1.97
C GLN A 106 9.54 -2.39 1.14
N PRO A 107 8.84 -2.83 0.08
CA PRO A 107 9.33 -3.89 -0.79
C PRO A 107 10.73 -3.54 -1.30
N PRO A 108 11.72 -4.45 -1.16
CA PRO A 108 13.07 -4.19 -1.62
C PRO A 108 13.13 -4.11 -3.15
N PRO A 109 14.16 -3.45 -3.73
CA PRO A 109 14.31 -3.35 -5.17
C PRO A 109 14.53 -4.73 -5.81
N LEU A 110 14.13 -4.89 -7.07
CA LEU A 110 14.26 -6.16 -7.80
C LEU A 110 15.71 -6.70 -7.86
N SER A 111 16.70 -5.81 -7.86
CA SER A 111 18.11 -6.18 -7.78
C SER A 111 18.47 -6.91 -6.48
N ALA A 112 17.85 -6.51 -5.35
CA ALA A 112 18.06 -7.17 -4.08
C ALA A 112 17.54 -8.61 -4.13
N PHE A 113 16.36 -8.85 -4.70
CA PHE A 113 15.82 -10.20 -4.89
C PHE A 113 16.75 -11.09 -5.71
N ALA A 114 17.26 -10.59 -6.84
CA ALA A 114 18.20 -11.34 -7.67
C ALA A 114 19.49 -11.70 -6.91
N SER A 115 20.02 -10.76 -6.13
CA SER A 115 21.24 -10.99 -5.33
C SER A 115 21.03 -12.00 -4.20
N VAL A 116 19.90 -11.93 -3.50
CA VAL A 116 19.54 -12.88 -2.43
C VAL A 116 19.32 -14.27 -3.03
N TYR A 117 18.59 -14.39 -4.14
CA TYR A 117 18.32 -15.68 -4.76
C TYR A 117 19.61 -16.36 -5.25
N SER A 118 20.48 -15.63 -5.95
CA SER A 118 21.77 -16.17 -6.40
C SER A 118 22.66 -16.61 -5.24
N THR A 119 22.73 -15.82 -4.17
CA THR A 119 23.47 -16.16 -2.95
C THR A 119 22.89 -17.40 -2.27
N LEU A 120 21.57 -17.44 -2.07
CA LEU A 120 20.89 -18.55 -1.41
C LEU A 120 21.05 -19.85 -2.22
N TRP A 121 20.93 -19.78 -3.54
CA TRP A 121 21.11 -20.91 -4.44
C TRP A 121 22.56 -21.42 -4.45
N SER A 122 23.54 -20.53 -4.36
CA SER A 122 24.95 -20.93 -4.26
C SER A 122 25.25 -21.65 -2.93
N ARG A 123 24.66 -21.19 -1.82
CA ARG A 123 24.82 -21.80 -0.49
C ARG A 123 24.09 -23.13 -0.38
N ALA A 124 22.87 -23.22 -0.90
CA ALA A 124 22.06 -24.43 -0.87
C ALA A 124 22.73 -25.60 -1.62
N ARG A 125 23.41 -25.32 -2.74
CA ARG A 125 24.16 -26.33 -3.51
C ARG A 125 25.51 -26.71 -2.88
N ASN A 126 26.02 -25.95 -1.91
CA ASN A 126 27.29 -26.24 -1.29
C ASN A 126 27.11 -27.21 -0.10
N PRO A 127 27.63 -28.45 -0.16
CA PRO A 127 27.49 -29.41 0.94
C PRO A 127 28.27 -29.01 2.20
N GLN A 128 29.32 -28.19 2.08
CA GLN A 128 30.06 -27.70 3.23
C GLN A 128 29.23 -26.75 4.10
N TYR A 129 28.38 -25.93 3.48
CA TYR A 129 27.46 -25.03 4.18
C TYR A 129 26.56 -25.82 5.16
N TRP A 130 25.95 -26.92 4.70
CA TRP A 130 25.09 -27.75 5.54
C TRP A 130 25.84 -28.43 6.70
N ARG A 131 27.10 -28.83 6.47
CA ARG A 131 27.94 -29.40 7.55
C ARG A 131 28.31 -28.35 8.58
N GLU A 132 28.61 -27.13 8.16
CA GLU A 132 28.89 -26.02 9.05
C GLU A 132 27.66 -25.65 9.88
N LEU A 133 26.48 -25.56 9.26
CA LEU A 133 25.21 -25.32 9.95
C LEU A 133 24.89 -26.40 11.01
N ALA A 134 25.19 -27.66 10.70
CA ALA A 134 25.01 -28.76 11.64
C ALA A 134 25.99 -28.69 12.81
N ARG A 135 27.23 -28.26 12.57
CA ARG A 135 28.26 -28.11 13.61
C ARG A 135 28.05 -26.87 14.47
N SER A 136 27.58 -25.76 13.89
CA SER A 136 27.33 -24.50 14.62
C SER A 136 26.01 -24.52 15.40
N GLY A 137 25.12 -25.49 15.13
CA GLY A 137 23.79 -25.55 15.74
C GLY A 137 22.79 -24.57 15.11
N ASP A 138 23.14 -23.87 14.02
CA ASP A 138 22.26 -22.89 13.38
C ASP A 138 21.14 -23.50 12.55
N LEU A 139 21.09 -24.82 12.41
CA LEU A 139 19.99 -25.54 11.75
C LEU A 139 18.62 -25.18 12.34
N THR A 140 18.53 -24.98 13.66
CA THR A 140 17.29 -24.58 14.32
C THR A 140 16.82 -23.21 13.84
N LYS A 141 17.73 -22.24 13.66
CA LYS A 141 17.38 -20.90 13.15
C LYS A 141 16.85 -20.98 11.72
N VAL A 142 17.50 -21.78 10.86
CA VAL A 142 17.04 -22.01 9.49
C VAL A 142 15.65 -22.64 9.48
N GLY A 143 15.38 -23.59 10.39
CA GLY A 143 14.06 -24.19 10.56
C GLY A 143 13.00 -23.17 11.00
N ILE A 144 13.31 -22.31 11.97
CA ILE A 144 12.41 -21.22 12.41
C ILE A 144 12.12 -20.27 11.24
N TYR A 145 13.13 -19.85 10.49
CA TYR A 145 12.94 -18.99 9.32
C TYR A 145 12.12 -19.66 8.20
N ALA A 146 12.26 -20.98 8.03
CA ALA A 146 11.43 -21.73 7.08
C ALA A 146 9.95 -21.74 7.53
N LEU A 147 9.70 -21.89 8.83
CA LEU A 147 8.36 -21.83 9.40
C LEU A 147 7.74 -20.43 9.29
N GLU A 148 8.53 -19.38 9.54
CA GLU A 148 8.11 -17.99 9.33
C GLU A 148 7.76 -17.73 7.86
N ALA A 149 8.61 -18.17 6.93
CA ALA A 149 8.34 -18.07 5.49
C ALA A 149 7.06 -18.80 5.09
N TYR A 150 6.82 -19.99 5.66
CA TYR A 150 5.57 -20.73 5.46
C TYR A 150 4.35 -19.98 6.01
N GLY A 151 4.49 -19.34 7.17
CA GLY A 151 3.46 -18.47 7.74
C GLY A 151 3.11 -17.29 6.83
N ILE A 152 4.12 -16.57 6.32
CA ILE A 152 3.95 -15.46 5.39
C ILE A 152 3.28 -15.93 4.08
N PHE A 153 3.67 -17.09 3.57
CA PHE A 153 3.03 -17.71 2.40
C PHE A 153 1.54 -17.95 2.62
N LYS A 154 1.14 -18.47 3.80
CA LYS A 154 -0.27 -18.70 4.14
C LYS A 154 -1.07 -17.41 4.32
N ILE A 155 -0.45 -16.35 4.84
CA ILE A 155 -1.07 -15.01 4.87
C ILE A 155 -1.34 -14.53 3.43
N GLY A 156 -0.37 -14.73 2.52
CA GLY A 156 -0.55 -14.45 1.10
C GLY A 156 -1.72 -15.24 0.49
N GLU A 157 -1.85 -16.52 0.83
CA GLU A 157 -2.97 -17.37 0.40
C GLU A 157 -4.32 -16.84 0.92
N ILE A 158 -4.40 -16.42 2.19
CA ILE A 158 -5.61 -15.81 2.77
C ILE A 158 -6.01 -14.54 2.01
N ILE A 159 -5.05 -13.67 1.68
CA ILE A 159 -5.30 -12.46 0.90
C ILE A 159 -5.75 -12.81 -0.52
N GLY A 160 -5.07 -13.75 -1.18
CA GLY A 160 -5.38 -14.18 -2.54
C GLY A 160 -6.76 -14.82 -2.66
N ARG A 161 -7.16 -15.64 -1.69
CA ARG A 161 -8.49 -16.27 -1.65
C ARG A 161 -9.56 -15.42 -0.97
N ARG A 162 -9.18 -14.28 -0.37
CA ARG A 162 -10.05 -13.33 0.36
C ARG A 162 -10.94 -14.00 1.42
N SER A 163 -10.48 -15.10 2.00
CA SER A 163 -11.19 -15.86 3.04
C SER A 163 -10.21 -16.27 4.14
N LEU A 164 -10.62 -16.12 5.39
CA LEU A 164 -9.81 -16.50 6.55
C LEU A 164 -9.79 -18.02 6.74
N VAL A 165 -10.91 -18.71 6.48
CA VAL A 165 -11.07 -20.17 6.67
C VAL A 165 -11.63 -20.83 5.42
N GLY A 166 -10.93 -21.86 4.92
CA GLY A 166 -11.34 -22.61 3.73
C GLY A 166 -11.52 -21.80 2.44
N TYR A 167 -11.95 -22.48 1.38
CA TYR A 167 -12.50 -21.86 0.18
C TYR A 167 -14.01 -21.73 0.36
N ASN A 168 -14.57 -20.58 -0.02
CA ASN A 168 -16.01 -20.44 -0.14
C ASN A 168 -16.45 -21.16 -1.41
N ILE A 169 -16.72 -22.45 -1.28
CA ILE A 169 -17.43 -23.24 -2.28
C ILE A 169 -18.93 -23.14 -1.97
N GLN A 170 -19.63 -22.34 -2.76
CA GLN A 170 -21.10 -22.32 -2.84
C GLN A 170 -21.49 -22.66 -4.27
#